data_AF-A0A965WC03-F1
#
_entry.id   AF-A0A965WC03-F1
#
_cell.length_a   1.000
_cell.length_b   1.000
_cell.length_c   1.000
_cell.angle_alpha   90.00
_cell.angle_beta   90.00
_cell.angle_gamma   90.00
#
_symmetry.space_group_name_H-M   'P 1'
#
loop_
_entity.id
_entity.type
_entity.pdbx_description
1 polymer ?
#
loop_
_entity_poly.entity_id
_entity_poly.type
_entity_poly.pdbx_seq_one_letter_code
_entity_poly.pdbx_strand_id
1 'polypeptide(L)' 'MAKAASAPAASPVRIGVVGHGVVGSAFTALVARQADTIAARTGIALTVTRIAVRDAAKHPGRVGDASVGTDPLA' A
#
# COMPACT_ATOMS: atom_id res chain seq x y z
N MET A 1 24.16 -8.15 27.53
CA MET A 1 23.02 -8.39 26.61
C MET A 1 22.39 -7.03 26.27
N ALA A 2 22.92 -6.32 25.27
CA ALA A 2 22.44 -4.99 24.90
C ALA A 2 21.12 -5.10 24.11
N LYS A 3 20.06 -4.48 24.60
CA LYS A 3 18.79 -4.33 23.88
C LYS A 3 19.04 -3.39 22.70
N ALA A 4 18.95 -3.91 21.48
CA ALA A 4 18.91 -3.06 20.29
C ALA A 4 17.78 -2.04 20.49
N ALA A 5 18.13 -0.75 20.55
CA ALA A 5 17.14 0.31 20.56
C ALA A 5 16.30 0.12 19.30
N SER A 6 14.98 -0.03 19.46
CA SER A 6 14.07 -0.03 18.32
C SER A 6 14.33 1.28 17.58
N ALA A 7 14.78 1.18 16.32
CA ALA A 7 14.67 2.33 15.42
C ALA A 7 13.25 2.91 15.55
N PRO A 8 13.07 4.23 15.49
CA PRO A 8 11.74 4.81 15.58
C PRO A 8 10.86 4.13 14.53
N ALA A 9 9.90 3.34 15.00
CA ALA A 9 9.07 2.52 14.13
C ALA A 9 8.29 3.49 13.25
N ALA A 10 8.49 3.39 11.94
CA ALA A 10 7.84 4.28 11.00
C ALA A 10 6.32 4.22 11.19
N SER A 11 5.67 5.38 11.26
CA SER A 11 4.23 5.48 11.51
C SER A 11 3.47 4.76 10.40
N PRO A 12 2.63 3.75 10.70
CA PRO A 12 1.96 2.99 9.68
C PRO A 12 0.83 3.81 9.05
N VAL A 13 0.81 3.89 7.72
CA VAL A 13 -0.26 4.53 6.95
C VAL A 13 -0.79 3.56 5.91
N ARG A 14 -2.07 3.23 6.05
CA ARG A 14 -2.80 2.34 5.15
C ARG A 14 -3.47 3.17 4.07
N ILE A 15 -3.23 2.81 2.83
CA ILE A 15 -3.73 3.53 1.65
C ILE A 15 -4.85 2.71 1.00
N GLY A 16 -5.96 3.38 0.72
CA GLY A 16 -6.98 2.94 -0.23
C GLY A 16 -6.76 3.66 -1.57
N VAL A 17 -6.65 2.92 -2.66
CA VAL A 17 -6.44 3.48 -4.01
C VAL A 17 -7.76 3.46 -4.76
N VAL A 18 -8.17 4.60 -5.32
CA VAL A 18 -9.35 4.68 -6.20
C VAL A 18 -8.91 4.69 -7.65
N GLY A 19 -9.21 3.62 -8.37
CA GLY A 19 -8.83 3.37 -9.75
C GLY A 19 -7.56 2.54 -9.87
N HIS A 20 -7.62 1.47 -10.68
CA HIS A 20 -6.49 0.57 -10.93
C HIS A 20 -6.24 0.36 -12.44
N GLY A 21 -6.18 1.47 -13.18
CA GLY A 21 -5.71 1.51 -14.56
C GLY A 21 -4.19 1.61 -14.65
N VAL A 22 -3.68 2.30 -15.67
CA VAL A 22 -2.23 2.48 -15.88
C VAL A 22 -1.55 3.14 -14.68
N VAL A 23 -2.08 4.27 -14.21
CA VAL A 23 -1.48 5.03 -13.10
C VAL A 23 -1.63 4.29 -11.77
N GLY A 24 -2.84 3.79 -11.48
CA GLY A 24 -3.12 3.09 -10.22
C GLY A 24 -2.26 1.85 -10.02
N SER A 25 -2.10 1.03 -11.05
CA SER A 25 -1.25 -0.17 -11.00
C SER A 25 0.24 0.19 -10.83
N ALA A 26 0.74 1.17 -11.57
CA ALA A 26 2.12 1.63 -11.44
C ALA A 26 2.41 2.22 -10.05
N PHE A 27 1.47 3.00 -9.51
CA PHE A 27 1.56 3.55 -8.16
C PHE A 27 1.61 2.44 -7.11
N THR A 28 0.68 1.48 -7.16
CA THR A 28 0.61 0.37 -6.20
C THR A 28 1.92 -0.42 -6.19
N ALA A 29 2.46 -0.70 -7.38
CA ALA A 29 3.72 -1.42 -7.54
C ALA A 29 4.93 -0.58 -7.06
N LEU A 30 4.93 0.73 -7.27
CA LEU A 30 6.01 1.61 -6.82
C LEU A 30 6.04 1.75 -5.30
N VAL A 31 4.89 1.90 -4.66
CA VAL A 31 4.78 1.95 -3.19
C VAL A 31 5.31 0.66 -2.58
N ALA A 32 4.91 -0.50 -3.11
CA ALA A 32 5.42 -1.80 -2.63
C ALA A 32 6.95 -1.92 -2.80
N ARG A 33 7.49 -1.53 -3.96
CA ARG A 33 8.94 -1.60 -4.23
C ARG A 33 9.78 -0.59 -3.45
N GLN A 34 9.20 0.49 -2.96
CA GLN A 34 9.92 1.60 -2.33
C GLN A 34 9.53 1.81 -0.87
N ALA A 35 8.79 0.87 -0.26
CA ALA A 35 8.28 0.99 1.10
C ALA A 35 9.39 1.34 2.11
N ASP A 36 10.53 0.65 2.05
CA ASP A 36 11.67 0.88 2.94
C ASP A 36 12.33 2.24 2.70
N THR A 37 12.52 2.63 1.43
CA THR A 37 13.06 3.94 1.07
C THR A 37 12.17 5.07 1.56
N ILE A 38 10.86 4.92 1.42
CA ILE A 38 9.87 5.91 1.87
C ILE A 38 9.90 5.98 3.40
N ALA A 39 9.88 4.84 4.09
CA ALA A 39 9.97 4.79 5.55
C ALA A 39 11.25 5.44 6.08
N ALA A 40 12.40 5.16 5.46
CA ALA A 40 13.67 5.76 5.84
C ALA A 40 13.71 7.28 5.63
N ARG A 41 13.08 7.79 4.56
CA ARG A 41 13.09 9.22 4.23
C ARG A 41 12.03 10.04 4.96
N THR A 42 10.90 9.42 5.30
CA THR A 42 9.70 10.13 5.81
C THR A 42 9.32 9.74 7.22
N GLY A 43 9.84 8.61 7.74
CA GLY A 43 9.36 8.00 8.97
C GLY A 43 7.96 7.40 8.85
N ILE A 44 7.46 7.15 7.63
CA ILE A 44 6.11 6.61 7.38
C ILE A 44 6.21 5.26 6.66
N ALA A 45 5.59 4.23 7.24
CA ALA A 45 5.44 2.93 6.61
C ALA A 45 4.14 2.91 5.77
N LEU A 46 4.27 3.09 4.46
CA LEU A 46 3.13 3.08 3.54
C LEU A 46 2.78 1.65 3.12
N THR A 47 1.48 1.33 3.16
CA THR A 47 0.97 0.05 2.65
C THR A 47 -0.34 0.27 1.92
N VAL A 48 -0.45 -0.18 0.67
CA VAL A 48 -1.73 -0.21 -0.03
C VAL A 48 -2.50 -1.43 0.46
N THR A 49 -3.69 -1.19 1.01
CA THR A 49 -4.52 -2.26 1.62
C THR A 49 -5.81 -2.51 0.86
N ARG A 50 -6.31 -1.49 0.15
CA ARG A 50 -7.56 -1.55 -0.61
C ARG A 50 -7.40 -0.88 -1.96
N ILE A 51 -8.07 -1.43 -2.97
CA ILE A 51 -8.10 -0.89 -4.33
C ILE A 51 -9.55 -0.92 -4.79
N ALA A 52 -10.13 0.27 -5.01
CA ALA A 52 -11.46 0.42 -5.56
C ALA A 52 -11.39 0.55 -7.08
N VAL A 53 -12.16 -0.27 -7.78
CA VAL A 53 -12.34 -0.22 -9.23
C VAL A 53 -13.83 -0.12 -9.54
N ARG A 54 -14.17 0.34 -10.75
CA ARG A 54 -15.56 0.44 -11.19
C ARG A 54 -16.24 -0.92 -11.27
N ASP A 55 -15.51 -1.93 -11.73
CA ASP A 55 -16.03 -3.27 -12.00
C ASP A 55 -15.04 -4.31 -11.49
N ALA A 56 -15.30 -4.86 -10.30
CA ALA A 56 -14.39 -5.80 -9.64
C ALA A 56 -14.23 -7.11 -10.43
N ALA A 57 -15.21 -7.50 -11.26
CA ALA A 57 -15.13 -8.73 -12.04
C ALA A 57 -14.07 -8.68 -13.15
N LYS A 58 -13.64 -7.47 -13.56
CA LYS A 58 -12.58 -7.24 -14.55
C LYS A 58 -11.17 -7.21 -13.96
N HIS A 59 -11.05 -7.37 -12.65
CA HIS A 59 -9.78 -7.27 -11.93
C HIS A 59 -9.55 -8.52 -11.07
N PRO A 60 -8.29 -8.85 -10.73
CA PRO A 60 -8.02 -9.90 -9.75
C PRO A 60 -8.57 -9.49 -8.39
N GLY A 61 -9.04 -10.44 -7.58
CA GLY A 61 -9.57 -10.13 -6.24
C GLY A 61 -8.53 -9.56 -5.26
N ARG A 62 -7.24 -9.70 -5.57
CA ARG A 62 -6.12 -9.13 -4.82
C ARG A 62 -4.99 -8.68 -5.74
N VAL A 63 -4.26 -7.65 -5.31
CA VAL A 63 -3.01 -7.19 -5.92
C VAL A 63 -1.98 -7.03 -4.80
N GLY A 64 -1.00 -7.94 -4.74
CA GLY A 64 -0.16 -8.08 -3.55
C GLY A 64 -1.02 -8.39 -2.32
N ASP A 65 -0.85 -7.59 -1.26
CA ASP A 65 -1.63 -7.71 -0.04
C ASP A 65 -2.96 -6.93 -0.06
N ALA A 66 -3.19 -6.10 -1.10
CA ALA A 66 -4.37 -5.27 -1.20
C ALA A 66 -5.57 -6.04 -1.76
N SER A 67 -6.75 -5.89 -1.15
CA SER A 67 -7.99 -6.44 -1.71
C SER A 67 -8.61 -5.49 -2.72
N VAL A 68 -9.11 -6.03 -3.82
CA VAL A 68 -9.78 -5.28 -4.89
C VAL A 68 -11.29 -5.37 -4.72
N GLY A 69 -11.97 -4.24 -4.78
CA GLY A 69 -13.42 -4.15 -4.67
C GLY A 69 -13.92 -2.86 -5.30
N THR A 70 -15.11 -2.40 -4.90
CA THR A 70 -15.70 -1.14 -5.39
C THR A 70 -15.59 0.02 -4.38
N ASP A 71 -15.11 -0.27 -3.16
CA ASP A 71 -14.98 0.70 -2.07
C ASP A 71 -13.54 0.66 -1.52
N PRO A 72 -12.82 1.80 -1.46
CA PRO A 72 -11.45 1.87 -0.97
C PRO A 72 -11.34 1.85 0.57
N LEU A 73 -12.46 1.94 1.30
CA LEU A 73 -12.52 2.04 2.77
C LEU A 73 -13.34 0.93 3.44
N ALA A 74 -14.06 0.10 2.68
CA ALA A 74 -14.73 -1.10 3.18
C ALA A 74 -13.72 -2.11 3.76
#